data_AF-A0A016V3M8-F1
#
_entry.id   AF-A0A016V3M8-F1
#
_cell.length_a   1.000
_cell.length_b   1.000
_cell.length_c   1.000
_cell.angle_alpha   90.00
_cell.angle_beta   90.00
_cell.angle_gamma   90.00
#
_symmetry.space_group_name_H-M   'P 1'
#
loop_
_entity.id
_entity.type
_entity.pdbx_description
1 polymer ?
#
loop_
_entity_poly.entity_id
_entity_poly.type
_entity_poly.pdbx_seq_one_letter_code
_entity_poly.pdbx_strand_id
1 'polypeptide(L)'
;MQIQSLTALKEKSPELGAKAEKLHAIVKGRIEALGDEAKAFAKEIIAGARRIHAQVVAGEKPSPAEIKEKLQNAISKYNALSDAAKEDLQNNCPHIASIFKNVKLKMIAESQATGN
;
A
#
# COMPACT_ATOMS: atom_id res chain seq x y z
N MET A 1 14.08 13.22 2.69
CA MET A 1 15.06 12.26 2.13
C MET A 1 14.41 11.32 1.10
N GLN A 2 13.73 11.83 0.07
CA GLN A 2 13.05 11.04 -0.98
C GLN A 2 13.64 11.23 -2.38
N ILE A 3 14.51 12.23 -2.56
CA ILE A 3 15.03 12.63 -3.87
C ILE A 3 16.26 11.79 -4.25
N GLN A 4 17.15 11.48 -3.30
CA GLN A 4 18.42 10.78 -3.59
C GLN A 4 18.24 9.38 -4.22
N SER A 5 17.18 8.64 -3.85
CA SER A 5 16.91 7.32 -4.45
C SER A 5 16.38 7.43 -5.88
N LEU A 6 15.59 8.46 -6.20
CA LEU A 6 15.09 8.71 -7.55
C LEU A 6 16.19 9.22 -8.49
N THR A 7 17.07 10.10 -7.98
CA THR A 7 18.24 10.58 -8.72
C THR A 7 19.21 9.43 -9.02
N ALA A 8 19.54 8.60 -8.03
CA ALA A 8 20.39 7.42 -8.24
C ALA A 8 19.75 6.38 -9.18
N LEU A 9 18.42 6.25 -9.16
CA LEU A 9 17.70 5.38 -10.10
C LEU A 9 17.70 5.95 -11.52
N LYS A 10 17.55 7.27 -11.69
CA LYS A 10 17.69 7.96 -12.98
C LYS A 10 19.09 7.81 -13.57
N GLU A 11 20.13 7.91 -12.74
CA GLU A 11 21.51 7.73 -13.18
C GLU A 11 21.80 6.29 -13.64
N LYS A 12 21.23 5.28 -12.97
CA LYS A 12 21.38 3.87 -13.38
C LYS A 12 20.44 3.47 -14.51
N SER A 13 19.25 4.07 -14.58
CA SER A 13 18.20 3.71 -15.52
C SER A 13 17.22 4.87 -15.68
N PRO A 14 17.40 5.75 -16.68
CA PRO A 14 16.57 6.94 -16.86
C PRO A 14 15.08 6.60 -17.05
N GLU A 15 14.77 5.46 -17.70
CA GLU A 15 13.39 4.99 -17.86
C GLU A 15 12.73 4.59 -16.52
N LEU A 16 13.47 3.88 -15.65
CA LEU A 16 12.98 3.52 -14.32
C LEU A 16 12.82 4.74 -13.42
N GLY A 17 13.77 5.68 -13.49
CA GLY A 17 13.70 6.95 -12.76
C GLY A 17 12.46 7.77 -13.13
N ALA A 18 12.17 7.91 -14.43
CA ALA A 18 10.96 8.61 -14.91
C ALA A 18 9.66 7.89 -14.49
N LYS A 19 9.63 6.55 -14.56
CA LYS A 19 8.48 5.75 -14.10
C LYS A 19 8.27 5.89 -12.59
N ALA A 20 9.35 5.86 -11.80
CA ALA A 20 9.30 6.00 -10.35
C ALA A 20 8.88 7.41 -9.92
N GLU A 21 9.35 8.47 -10.59
CA GLU A 21 8.86 9.84 -10.36
C GLU A 21 7.37 9.99 -10.71
N LYS A 22 6.94 9.45 -11.84
CA LYS A 22 5.53 9.50 -12.25
C LYS A 22 4.65 8.75 -11.25
N LEU A 23 5.08 7.57 -10.80
CA LEU A 23 4.39 6.80 -9.77
C LEU A 23 4.35 7.57 -8.44
N HIS A 24 5.46 8.18 -8.04
CA HIS A 24 5.52 8.98 -6.82
C HIS A 24 4.57 10.18 -6.88
N ALA A 25 4.54 10.91 -8.00
CA ALA A 25 3.66 12.05 -8.20
C ALA A 25 2.19 11.63 -8.17
N ILE A 26 1.84 10.51 -8.84
CA ILE A 26 0.48 9.96 -8.82
C ILE A 26 0.08 9.56 -7.40
N VAL A 27 0.94 8.82 -6.69
CA VAL A 27 0.68 8.37 -5.32
C VAL A 27 0.56 9.55 -4.37
N LYS A 28 1.46 10.54 -4.47
CA LYS A 28 1.42 11.76 -3.67
C LYS A 28 0.14 12.55 -3.93
N GLY A 29 -0.20 12.80 -5.19
CA GLY A 29 -1.42 13.52 -5.57
C GLY A 29 -2.68 12.82 -5.06
N ARG A 30 -2.74 11.48 -5.14
CA ARG A 30 -3.84 10.69 -4.57
C ARG A 30 -3.90 10.84 -3.06
N ILE A 31 -2.78 10.74 -2.33
CA ILE A 31 -2.76 10.92 -0.87
C ILE A 31 -3.14 12.35 -0.45
N GLU A 32 -2.77 13.35 -1.24
CA GLU A 32 -3.15 14.75 -0.98
C GLU A 32 -4.64 15.00 -1.21
N ALA A 33 -5.25 14.30 -2.17
CA ALA A 33 -6.68 14.31 -2.44
C ALA A 33 -7.51 13.52 -1.41
N LEU A 34 -6.87 12.64 -0.62
CA LEU A 34 -7.57 11.89 0.42
C LEU A 34 -7.89 12.75 1.65
N GLY A 35 -9.05 12.49 2.27
CA GLY A 35 -9.41 13.03 3.58
C GLY A 35 -8.46 12.58 4.69
N ASP A 36 -8.39 13.32 5.81
CA ASP A 36 -7.38 13.10 6.86
C ASP A 36 -7.26 11.65 7.37
N GLU A 37 -8.37 10.96 7.51
CA GLU A 37 -8.42 9.56 7.96
C GLU A 37 -7.84 8.59 6.92
N ALA A 38 -8.30 8.69 5.66
CA ALA A 38 -7.80 7.89 4.55
C ALA A 38 -6.31 8.20 4.25
N LYS A 39 -5.91 9.46 4.43
CA LYS A 39 -4.55 9.95 4.29
C LYS A 39 -3.62 9.37 5.36
N ALA A 40 -4.07 9.31 6.61
CA ALA A 40 -3.33 8.67 7.70
C ALA A 40 -3.10 7.19 7.41
N PHE A 41 -4.15 6.48 6.98
CA PHE A 41 -4.05 5.08 6.57
C PHE A 41 -3.09 4.90 5.40
N ALA A 42 -3.22 5.68 4.32
CA ALA A 42 -2.36 5.57 3.14
C ALA A 42 -0.88 5.80 3.47
N LYS A 43 -0.57 6.80 4.31
CA LYS A 43 0.80 7.05 4.80
C LYS A 43 1.37 5.84 5.53
N GLU A 44 0.56 5.19 6.36
CA GLU A 44 1.00 4.05 7.15
C GLU A 44 1.29 2.82 6.28
N ILE A 45 0.41 2.52 5.32
CA ILE A 45 0.60 1.43 4.35
C ILE A 45 1.85 1.67 3.51
N ILE A 46 2.07 2.90 3.05
CA ILE A 46 3.26 3.25 2.27
C ILE A 46 4.53 3.12 3.10
N ALA A 47 4.51 3.52 4.37
CA ALA A 47 5.65 3.32 5.26
C ALA A 47 5.95 1.82 5.47
N GLY A 48 4.92 0.99 5.62
CA GLY A 48 5.04 -0.46 5.69
C GLY A 48 5.64 -1.07 4.42
N ALA A 49 5.07 -0.73 3.26
CA ALA A 49 5.55 -1.17 1.95
C ALA A 49 6.99 -0.71 1.69
N ARG A 50 7.34 0.51 2.09
CA ARG A 50 8.71 1.05 1.95
C ARG A 50 9.71 0.28 2.79
N ARG A 51 9.36 -0.14 4.00
CA ARG A 51 10.22 -1.00 4.83
C ARG A 51 10.47 -2.35 4.15
N ILE A 52 9.42 -3.00 3.66
CA ILE A 52 9.52 -4.28 2.95
C ILE A 52 10.39 -4.11 1.70
N HIS A 53 10.14 -3.07 0.90
CA HIS A 53 10.95 -2.78 -0.29
C HIS A 53 12.41 -2.51 0.06
N ALA A 54 12.70 -1.78 1.14
CA ALA A 54 14.07 -1.54 1.59
C ALA A 54 14.78 -2.84 2.00
N GLN A 55 14.10 -3.74 2.70
CA GLN A 55 14.64 -5.08 3.04
C GLN A 55 14.94 -5.88 1.77
N VAL A 56 14.00 -5.94 0.83
CA VAL A 56 14.19 -6.64 -0.45
C VAL A 56 15.36 -6.07 -1.25
N VAL A 57 15.49 -4.74 -1.32
CA VAL A 57 16.62 -4.08 -2.00
C VAL A 57 17.95 -4.33 -1.28
N ALA A 58 17.94 -4.46 0.05
CA ALA A 58 19.10 -4.85 0.84
C ALA A 58 19.49 -6.33 0.69
N GLY A 59 18.72 -7.12 -0.08
CA GLY A 59 18.93 -8.55 -0.27
C GLY A 59 18.31 -9.41 0.83
N GLU A 60 17.62 -8.81 1.79
CA GLU A 60 16.85 -9.52 2.80
C GLU A 60 15.48 -9.91 2.24
N LYS A 61 15.13 -11.20 2.31
CA LYS A 61 13.82 -11.67 1.87
C LYS A 61 12.86 -11.61 3.07
N PRO A 62 11.89 -10.66 3.10
CA PRO A 62 10.96 -10.56 4.21
C PRO A 62 10.18 -11.88 4.35
N SER A 63 10.02 -12.33 5.60
CA SER A 63 9.36 -13.60 5.88
C SER A 63 7.90 -13.55 5.44
N PRO A 64 7.38 -14.61 4.79
CA PRO A 64 5.96 -14.67 4.39
C PRO A 64 5.00 -14.42 5.56
N ALA A 65 5.37 -14.85 6.76
CA ALA A 65 4.63 -14.62 7.99
C ALA A 65 4.54 -13.11 8.34
N GLU A 66 5.64 -12.36 8.25
CA GLU A 66 5.65 -10.92 8.50
C GLU A 66 4.85 -10.14 7.45
N ILE A 67 4.96 -10.54 6.18
CA ILE A 67 4.16 -9.93 5.11
C ILE A 67 2.67 -10.19 5.37
N LYS A 68 2.31 -11.41 5.77
CA LYS A 68 0.92 -11.79 6.09
C LYS A 68 0.40 -11.02 7.30
N GLU A 69 1.19 -10.87 8.36
CA GLU A 69 0.81 -10.11 9.55
C GLU A 69 0.61 -8.62 9.23
N LYS A 70 1.52 -8.01 8.46
CA LYS A 70 1.38 -6.62 8.02
C LYS A 70 0.18 -6.43 7.11
N LEU A 71 -0.11 -7.39 6.25
CA LEU A 71 -1.30 -7.38 5.40
C LEU A 71 -2.57 -7.52 6.24
N GLN A 72 -2.61 -8.42 7.22
CA GLN A 72 -3.71 -8.55 8.17
C GLN A 72 -3.96 -7.26 8.95
N ASN A 73 -2.89 -6.64 9.47
CA ASN A 73 -2.99 -5.36 10.17
C ASN A 73 -3.52 -4.26 9.24
N ALA A 74 -3.02 -4.20 8.00
CA ALA A 74 -3.53 -3.30 6.98
C ALA A 74 -5.03 -3.51 6.66
N ILE A 75 -5.49 -4.76 6.60
CA ILE A 75 -6.91 -5.09 6.37
C ILE A 75 -7.75 -4.69 7.58
N SER A 76 -7.30 -4.97 8.81
CA SER A 76 -8.00 -4.55 10.03
C SER A 76 -8.15 -3.04 10.09
N LYS A 77 -7.07 -2.30 9.80
CA LYS A 77 -7.11 -0.83 9.73
C LYS A 77 -8.02 -0.34 8.61
N TYR A 78 -7.98 -0.96 7.42
CA TYR A 78 -8.89 -0.64 6.33
C TYR A 78 -10.36 -0.89 6.71
N ASN A 79 -10.66 -1.97 7.42
CA ASN A 79 -12.01 -2.25 7.90
C ASN A 79 -12.46 -1.29 9.00
N ALA A 80 -11.54 -0.83 9.84
CA ALA A 80 -11.78 0.16 10.89
C ALA A 80 -11.96 1.59 10.35
N LEU A 81 -11.60 1.87 9.09
CA LEU A 81 -11.89 3.15 8.45
C LEU A 81 -13.40 3.40 8.36
N SER A 82 -13.77 4.66 8.47
CA SER A 82 -15.10 5.18 8.21
C SER A 82 -15.54 4.87 6.77
N ASP A 83 -16.84 4.70 6.53
CA ASP A 83 -17.36 4.47 5.17
C ASP A 83 -16.97 5.60 4.20
N ALA A 84 -16.99 6.85 4.67
CA ALA A 84 -16.50 8.00 3.90
C ALA A 84 -15.02 7.85 3.51
N ALA A 85 -14.15 7.40 4.42
CA ALA A 85 -12.73 7.20 4.15
C ALA A 85 -12.48 6.04 3.18
N LYS A 86 -13.29 4.96 3.26
CA LYS A 86 -13.24 3.84 2.31
C LYS A 86 -13.69 4.27 0.92
N GLU A 87 -14.76 5.05 0.83
CA GLU A 87 -15.31 5.55 -0.43
C GLU A 87 -14.31 6.52 -1.10
N ASP A 88 -13.69 7.38 -0.32
CA ASP A 88 -12.63 8.30 -0.76
C ASP A 88 -11.38 7.54 -1.26
N LEU A 89 -10.98 6.46 -0.57
CA LEU A 89 -9.95 5.53 -1.04
C LEU A 89 -10.35 4.82 -2.33
N GLN A 90 -11.62 4.48 -2.50
CA GLN A 90 -12.13 3.82 -3.70
C GLN A 90 -12.14 4.77 -4.91
N ASN A 91 -12.48 6.04 -4.69
CA ASN A 91 -12.50 7.08 -5.72
C ASN A 91 -11.09 7.49 -6.15
N ASN A 92 -10.18 7.73 -5.18
CA ASN A 92 -8.82 8.19 -5.47
C ASN A 92 -7.86 7.03 -5.80
N CYS A 93 -8.10 5.83 -5.25
CA CYS A 93 -7.23 4.66 -5.38
C CYS A 93 -8.02 3.36 -5.67
N PRO A 94 -8.74 3.26 -6.82
CA PRO A 94 -9.64 2.14 -7.11
C PRO A 94 -8.95 0.77 -7.13
N HIS A 95 -7.69 0.68 -7.57
CA HIS A 95 -6.93 -0.57 -7.53
C HIS A 95 -6.61 -1.04 -6.11
N ILE A 96 -6.26 -0.11 -5.20
CA ILE A 96 -5.98 -0.44 -3.80
C ILE A 96 -7.27 -0.90 -3.12
N ALA A 97 -8.35 -0.13 -3.28
CA ALA A 97 -9.67 -0.47 -2.72
C ALA A 97 -10.16 -1.83 -3.22
N SER A 98 -9.97 -2.14 -4.50
CA SER A 98 -10.33 -3.45 -5.07
C SER A 98 -9.52 -4.59 -4.44
N ILE A 99 -8.22 -4.42 -4.22
CA ILE A 99 -7.39 -5.43 -3.52
C ILE A 99 -7.94 -5.68 -2.12
N PHE A 100 -8.16 -4.63 -1.33
CA PHE A 100 -8.68 -4.78 0.04
C PHE A 100 -10.09 -5.38 0.07
N LYS A 101 -10.96 -5.02 -0.89
CA LYS A 101 -12.30 -5.61 -1.02
C LYS A 101 -12.23 -7.10 -1.35
N ASN A 102 -11.42 -7.51 -2.32
CA ASN A 102 -11.25 -8.92 -2.69
C ASN A 102 -10.61 -9.73 -1.56
N VAL A 103 -9.61 -9.17 -0.89
CA VAL A 103 -8.94 -9.83 0.25
C VAL A 103 -9.89 -9.96 1.44
N LYS A 104 -10.71 -8.95 1.72
CA LYS A 104 -11.77 -9.02 2.73
C LYS A 104 -12.77 -10.13 2.42
N LEU A 105 -13.24 -10.22 1.17
CA LEU A 105 -14.15 -11.27 0.73
C LEU A 105 -13.52 -12.66 0.91
N LYS A 106 -12.23 -12.80 0.57
CA LYS A 106 -11.50 -14.06 0.74
C LYS A 106 -11.35 -14.46 2.22
N MET A 107 -11.01 -13.52 3.12
CA MET A 107 -10.92 -13.82 4.55
C MET A 107 -12.25 -14.22 5.17
N ILE A 108 -13.35 -13.57 4.79
CA ILE A 108 -14.69 -13.96 5.25
C ILE A 108 -15.02 -15.37 4.74
N ALA A 109 -14.72 -15.67 3.48
CA ALA A 109 -14.92 -17.01 2.92
C ALA A 109 -14.06 -18.07 3.62
N GLU A 110 -12.80 -17.77 3.95
CA GLU A 110 -11.91 -18.67 4.70
C GLU A 110 -12.39 -18.88 6.15
N SER A 111 -12.90 -17.85 6.82
CA SER A 111 -13.50 -17.97 8.16
C SER A 111 -14.81 -18.77 8.17
N GLN A 112 -15.56 -18.78 7.07
CA GLN A 112 -16.78 -19.59 6.92
C GLN A 112 -16.46 -21.02 6.45
N ALA A 113 -15.32 -21.25 5.78
CA ALA A 113 -14.90 -22.55 5.28
C ALA A 113 -14.22 -23.45 6.34
N THR A 114 -13.74 -22.88 7.46
CA THR A 114 -13.23 -23.65 8.61
C THR A 114 -14.32 -24.08 9.59
N GLY A 115 -15.59 -23.85 9.27
CA GLY A 115 -16.74 -24.35 10.02
C GLY A 115 -17.45 -25.47 9.28
N ASN A 116 -16.80 -26.63 9.15
CA ASN A 116 -17.46 -27.94 8.97
C ASN A 116 -16.54 -29.08 9.40
#